data_AF-A0A7C2Z507-F1
#
_entry.id   AF-A0A7C2Z507-F1
#
_cell.length_a   1.000
_cell.length_b   1.000
_cell.length_c   1.000
_cell.angle_alpha   90.00
_cell.angle_beta   90.00
_cell.angle_gamma   90.00
#
_symmetry.space_group_name_H-M   'P 1'
#
loop_
_entity.id
_entity.type
_entity.pdbx_description
1 polymer ?
#
loop_
_entity_poly.entity_id
_entity_poly.type
_entity_poly.pdbx_seq_one_letter_code
_entity_poly.pdbx_strand_id
1 'polypeptide(L)'
;MLKWLNDPVTGDSLPLLQMEEARGLDEPTLLAMVDSDDVTRFLPALGELIEVYPLSERVQALLESWSGDSLKGVSAFQTIGLLHKIELVDVCLRVSFSPDAHPAVRAAAIESLCRLDVNLSSYANKLIDLLSDEWLDLRLSAAAALCQMGIDKGCKILLESLFSENLEEQLSSINFLEAISNKKPKSYVQGEIVSRLEKLVPRDDKIDLYLRKRLLVLLWRHPLSRSLQHRIKRLLQRWHDQEGRRCKGLFLILYAHLSGQPLSWQGGYLLPSSQYPPHEQNRNLLILLKNFIEY
;
A
#
# COMPACT_ATOMS: atom_id res chain seq x y z
N MET A 1 16.35 7.31 -5.77
CA MET A 1 16.29 5.94 -6.29
C MET A 1 14.97 5.22 -5.93
N LEU A 2 14.04 5.88 -5.22
CA LEU A 2 12.67 5.43 -4.91
C LEU A 2 11.65 5.52 -6.08
N LYS A 3 12.10 5.86 -7.30
CA LYS A 3 11.21 6.12 -8.45
C LYS A 3 10.44 4.88 -8.94
N TRP A 4 10.94 3.67 -8.67
CA TRP A 4 10.31 2.41 -9.08
C TRP A 4 9.16 2.01 -8.16
N LEU A 5 9.24 2.33 -6.86
CA LEU A 5 8.19 2.05 -5.86
C LEU A 5 6.99 3.02 -5.97
N ASN A 6 7.22 4.20 -6.55
CA ASN A 6 6.20 5.24 -6.72
C ASN A 6 5.57 5.27 -8.12
N ASP A 7 5.75 4.23 -8.95
CA ASP A 7 5.12 4.19 -10.27
C ASP A 7 3.59 4.04 -10.10
N PRO A 8 2.79 5.05 -10.50
CA PRO A 8 1.35 5.09 -10.31
C PRO A 8 0.57 4.03 -11.10
N VAL A 9 1.23 3.29 -12.00
CA VAL A 9 0.61 2.30 -12.88
C VAL A 9 0.93 0.86 -12.46
N THR A 10 2.06 0.60 -11.78
CA THR A 10 2.61 -0.76 -11.65
C THR A 10 3.18 -1.13 -10.27
N GLY A 11 3.30 -0.18 -9.34
CA GLY A 11 4.11 -0.32 -8.10
C GLY A 11 3.83 -1.56 -7.24
N ASP A 12 2.57 -1.98 -7.09
CA ASP A 12 2.21 -3.07 -6.16
C ASP A 12 2.17 -4.46 -6.80
N SER A 13 2.10 -4.55 -8.14
CA SER A 13 1.90 -5.82 -8.86
C SER A 13 3.15 -6.34 -9.57
N LEU A 14 4.16 -5.49 -9.77
CA LEU A 14 5.37 -5.86 -10.52
C LEU A 14 6.22 -6.96 -9.84
N PRO A 15 6.44 -6.96 -8.51
CA PRO A 15 7.25 -7.99 -7.87
C PRO A 15 6.65 -9.39 -8.01
N LEU A 16 5.32 -9.50 -7.92
CA LEU A 16 4.60 -10.78 -8.03
C LEU A 16 4.52 -11.30 -9.48
N LEU A 17 4.44 -10.41 -10.46
CA LEU A 17 4.38 -10.75 -11.88
C LEU A 17 5.73 -11.20 -12.45
N GLN A 18 6.85 -10.85 -11.82
CA GLN A 18 8.20 -11.21 -12.27
C GLN A 18 8.77 -12.48 -11.62
N MET A 19 8.05 -13.12 -10.68
CA MET A 19 8.51 -14.33 -9.97
C MET A 19 8.68 -15.56 -10.87
N GLU A 20 8.16 -15.55 -12.10
CA GLU A 20 8.22 -16.70 -13.00
C GLU A 20 9.66 -17.10 -13.38
N GLU A 21 10.59 -16.13 -13.43
CA GLU A 21 11.99 -16.39 -13.79
C GLU A 21 12.76 -17.16 -12.71
N ALA A 22 12.35 -17.04 -11.45
CA ALA A 22 12.99 -17.70 -10.32
C ALA A 22 12.25 -18.97 -9.86
N ARG A 23 11.06 -19.22 -10.41
CA ARG A 23 10.15 -20.26 -9.93
C ARG A 23 10.77 -21.66 -10.05
N GLY A 24 10.76 -22.40 -8.94
CA GLY A 24 11.24 -23.78 -8.90
C GLY A 24 12.77 -23.95 -8.95
N LEU A 25 13.54 -22.85 -8.83
CA LEU A 25 14.98 -22.92 -8.58
C LEU A 25 15.23 -23.38 -7.13
N ASP A 26 16.36 -24.06 -6.91
CA ASP A 26 16.73 -24.51 -5.57
C ASP A 26 17.28 -23.37 -4.69
N GLU A 27 17.22 -23.55 -3.37
CA GLU A 27 17.67 -22.55 -2.39
C GLU A 27 19.11 -22.03 -2.67
N PRO A 28 20.12 -22.85 -2.99
CA PRO A 28 21.45 -22.34 -3.33
C PRO A 28 21.49 -21.44 -4.56
N THR A 29 20.73 -21.77 -5.61
CA THR A 29 20.67 -20.93 -6.83
C THR A 29 19.98 -19.61 -6.53
N LEU A 30 18.88 -19.63 -5.78
CA LEU A 30 18.19 -18.41 -5.35
C LEU A 30 19.09 -17.52 -4.49
N LEU A 31 19.83 -18.09 -3.54
CA LEU A 31 20.80 -17.37 -2.72
C LEU A 31 21.88 -16.68 -3.58
N ALA A 32 22.43 -17.39 -4.56
CA ALA A 32 23.41 -16.81 -5.48
C ALA A 32 22.81 -15.67 -6.34
N MET A 33 21.53 -15.76 -6.70
CA MET A 33 20.85 -14.72 -7.46
C MET A 33 20.58 -13.46 -6.63
N VAL A 34 20.24 -13.60 -5.34
CA VAL A 34 19.99 -12.43 -4.47
C VAL A 34 21.27 -11.74 -3.98
N ASP A 35 22.41 -12.41 -4.10
CA ASP A 35 23.72 -11.78 -3.89
C ASP A 35 24.12 -10.86 -5.05
N SER A 36 23.50 -10.99 -6.23
CA SER A 36 23.70 -10.13 -7.40
C SER A 36 23.26 -8.67 -7.14
N ASP A 37 23.98 -7.72 -7.73
CA ASP A 37 23.58 -6.30 -7.78
C ASP A 37 22.50 -6.02 -8.85
N ASP A 38 22.20 -7.00 -9.70
CA ASP A 38 21.15 -6.89 -10.71
C ASP A 38 19.76 -7.03 -10.09
N VAL A 39 19.12 -5.89 -9.84
CA VAL A 39 17.78 -5.78 -9.25
C VAL A 39 16.73 -6.62 -10.00
N THR A 40 16.88 -6.79 -11.33
CA THR A 40 15.92 -7.54 -12.15
C THR A 40 15.94 -9.03 -11.86
N ARG A 41 17.09 -9.57 -11.42
CA ARG A 41 17.23 -10.97 -10.98
C ARG A 41 17.00 -11.12 -9.47
N PHE A 42 17.44 -10.11 -8.72
CA PHE A 42 17.32 -10.06 -7.27
C PHE A 42 15.86 -10.14 -6.80
N LEU A 43 14.95 -9.31 -7.35
CA LEU A 43 13.57 -9.25 -6.86
C LEU A 43 12.78 -10.55 -7.08
N PRO A 44 12.80 -11.18 -8.27
CA PRO A 44 12.16 -12.50 -8.45
C PRO A 44 12.74 -13.58 -7.55
N ALA A 45 14.07 -13.64 -7.43
CA ALA A 45 14.74 -14.64 -6.61
C ALA A 45 14.43 -14.46 -5.13
N LEU A 46 14.40 -13.22 -4.65
CA LEU A 46 14.02 -12.88 -3.29
C LEU A 46 12.57 -13.30 -3.00
N GLY A 47 11.66 -13.00 -3.93
CA GLY A 47 10.27 -13.45 -3.86
C GLY A 47 10.15 -14.95 -3.70
N GLU A 48 10.79 -15.73 -4.58
CA GLU A 48 10.72 -17.20 -4.53
C GLU A 48 11.39 -17.75 -3.26
N LEU A 49 12.54 -17.17 -2.86
CA LEU A 49 13.26 -17.58 -1.66
C LEU A 49 12.40 -17.42 -0.40
N ILE A 50 11.75 -16.26 -0.26
CA ILE A 50 10.83 -15.96 0.85
C ILE A 50 9.54 -16.80 0.72
N GLU A 51 9.08 -17.07 -0.49
CA GLU A 51 7.87 -17.87 -0.74
C GLU A 51 8.06 -19.32 -0.29
N VAL A 52 9.17 -19.94 -0.69
CA VAL A 52 9.42 -21.39 -0.57
C VAL A 52 10.22 -21.74 0.68
N TYR A 53 11.13 -20.88 1.13
CA TYR A 53 12.08 -21.18 2.22
C TYR A 53 12.04 -20.19 3.41
N PRO A 54 10.88 -19.70 3.87
CA PRO A 54 10.81 -18.66 4.90
C PRO A 54 11.39 -19.09 6.27
N LEU A 55 11.43 -20.40 6.55
CA LEU A 55 11.94 -20.94 7.82
C LEU A 55 13.41 -21.37 7.76
N SER A 56 14.08 -21.23 6.61
CA SER A 56 15.51 -21.56 6.52
C SER A 56 16.34 -20.61 7.39
N GLU A 57 17.21 -21.15 8.24
CA GLU A 57 18.15 -20.36 9.05
C GLU A 57 19.01 -19.45 8.17
N ARG A 58 19.39 -19.92 6.96
CA ARG A 58 20.17 -19.13 6.00
C ARG A 58 19.38 -17.94 5.49
N VAL A 59 18.11 -18.17 5.15
CA VAL A 59 17.21 -17.10 4.69
C VAL A 59 16.99 -16.08 5.81
N GLN A 60 16.69 -16.50 7.03
CA GLN A 60 16.50 -15.58 8.16
C GLN A 60 17.78 -14.79 8.48
N ALA A 61 18.94 -15.45 8.51
CA ALA A 61 20.22 -14.77 8.72
C ALA A 61 20.55 -13.76 7.60
N LEU A 62 20.23 -14.11 6.35
CA LEU A 62 20.39 -13.20 5.21
C LEU A 62 19.54 -11.94 5.37
N LEU A 63 18.24 -12.11 5.69
CA LEU A 63 17.31 -11.00 5.90
C LEU A 63 17.79 -10.05 7.00
N GLU A 64 18.31 -10.59 8.11
CA GLU A 64 18.88 -9.79 9.20
C GLU A 64 20.18 -9.10 8.79
N SER A 65 21.03 -9.76 8.01
CA SER A 65 22.28 -9.18 7.52
C SER A 65 22.05 -7.96 6.62
N TRP A 66 20.89 -7.89 5.95
CA TRP A 66 20.48 -6.75 5.12
C TRP A 66 19.81 -5.63 5.91
N SER A 67 19.77 -5.70 7.24
CA SER A 67 19.22 -4.62 8.07
C SER A 67 19.92 -3.27 7.86
N GLY A 68 21.20 -3.27 7.48
CA GLY A 68 21.97 -2.06 7.12
C GLY A 68 21.92 -1.68 5.63
N ASP A 69 21.45 -2.56 4.75
CA ASP A 69 21.36 -2.32 3.31
C ASP A 69 19.97 -1.80 2.96
N SER A 70 19.89 -0.50 2.66
CA SER A 70 18.60 0.14 2.36
C SER A 70 17.88 -0.45 1.15
N LEU A 71 18.60 -0.93 0.13
CA LEU A 71 17.97 -1.49 -1.07
C LEU A 71 17.49 -2.91 -0.78
N LYS A 72 18.40 -3.79 -0.36
CA LYS A 72 18.09 -5.21 -0.15
C LYS A 72 17.12 -5.40 1.02
N GLY A 73 17.33 -4.68 2.11
CA GLY A 73 16.48 -4.75 3.30
C GLY A 73 15.05 -4.29 3.02
N VAL A 74 14.85 -3.11 2.39
CA VAL A 74 13.50 -2.62 2.08
C VAL A 74 12.75 -3.60 1.19
N SER A 75 13.39 -4.05 0.10
CA SER A 75 12.77 -5.02 -0.82
C SER A 75 12.39 -6.31 -0.11
N ALA A 76 13.25 -6.82 0.77
CA ALA A 76 12.99 -8.04 1.51
C ALA A 76 11.78 -7.92 2.45
N PHE A 77 11.75 -6.91 3.31
CA PHE A 77 10.65 -6.75 4.27
C PHE A 77 9.32 -6.40 3.61
N GLN A 78 9.33 -5.63 2.51
CA GLN A 78 8.14 -5.42 1.70
C GLN A 78 7.63 -6.72 1.07
N THR A 79 8.54 -7.54 0.54
CA THR A 79 8.20 -8.85 -0.04
C THR A 79 7.55 -9.78 0.99
N ILE A 80 8.08 -9.82 2.21
CA ILE A 80 7.48 -10.59 3.32
C ILE A 80 6.01 -10.16 3.55
N GLY A 81 5.76 -8.85 3.58
CA GLY A 81 4.42 -8.31 3.83
C GLY A 81 3.46 -8.55 2.67
N LEU A 82 3.94 -8.46 1.42
CA LEU A 82 3.15 -8.72 0.22
C LEU A 82 2.78 -10.20 0.07
N LEU A 83 3.73 -11.09 0.35
CA LEU A 83 3.53 -12.55 0.32
C LEU A 83 2.84 -13.10 1.58
N HIS A 84 2.53 -12.24 2.55
CA HIS A 84 1.87 -12.60 3.80
C HIS A 84 2.58 -13.73 4.57
N LYS A 85 3.92 -13.69 4.63
CA LYS A 85 4.75 -14.72 5.30
C LYS A 85 4.79 -14.52 6.81
N ILE A 86 3.77 -15.07 7.48
CA ILE A 86 3.61 -14.99 8.94
C ILE A 86 4.74 -15.67 9.71
N GLU A 87 5.42 -16.63 9.08
CA GLU A 87 6.58 -17.34 9.63
C GLU A 87 7.78 -16.42 9.90
N LEU A 88 7.81 -15.25 9.25
CA LEU A 88 8.91 -14.28 9.35
C LEU A 88 8.62 -13.11 10.29
N VAL A 89 7.54 -13.18 11.09
CA VAL A 89 7.18 -12.12 12.07
C VAL A 89 8.31 -11.82 13.03
N ASP A 90 9.01 -12.84 13.54
CA ASP A 90 10.08 -12.65 14.52
C ASP A 90 11.28 -11.89 13.93
N VAL A 91 11.64 -12.17 12.66
CA VAL A 91 12.69 -11.42 11.93
C VAL A 91 12.26 -9.96 11.75
N CYS A 92 11.00 -9.73 11.35
CA CYS A 92 10.46 -8.39 11.20
C CYS A 92 10.50 -7.61 12.53
N LEU A 93 10.06 -8.22 13.64
CA LEU A 93 10.11 -7.60 14.97
C LEU A 93 11.54 -7.22 15.39
N ARG A 94 12.52 -8.12 15.18
CA ARG A 94 13.92 -7.83 15.49
C ARG A 94 14.43 -6.64 14.69
N VAL A 95 14.17 -6.59 13.38
CA VAL A 95 14.66 -5.50 12.53
C VAL A 95 13.93 -4.19 12.80
N SER A 96 12.60 -4.18 12.96
CA SER A 96 11.82 -2.95 13.24
C SER A 96 12.36 -2.13 14.40
N PHE A 97 12.78 -2.81 15.47
CA PHE A 97 13.20 -2.18 16.73
C PHE A 97 14.71 -2.31 17.00
N SER A 98 15.51 -2.68 15.99
CA SER A 98 16.96 -2.65 16.08
C SER A 98 17.49 -1.21 15.89
N PRO A 99 18.36 -0.71 16.79
CA PRO A 99 18.99 0.60 16.61
C PRO A 99 20.04 0.59 15.49
N ASP A 100 20.58 -0.57 15.14
CA ASP A 100 21.64 -0.72 14.13
C ASP A 100 21.07 -0.85 12.70
N ALA A 101 19.77 -1.08 12.58
CA ALA A 101 19.10 -1.21 11.29
C ALA A 101 18.88 0.17 10.64
N HIS A 102 19.06 0.25 9.32
CA HIS A 102 18.80 1.45 8.54
C HIS A 102 17.33 1.88 8.69
N PRO A 103 17.02 3.18 8.89
CA PRO A 103 15.65 3.64 9.16
C PRO A 103 14.60 3.22 8.12
N ALA A 104 14.96 3.26 6.82
CA ALA A 104 14.09 2.77 5.76
C ALA A 104 13.76 1.26 5.88
N VAL A 105 14.73 0.44 6.28
CA VAL A 105 14.54 -1.01 6.47
C VAL A 105 13.66 -1.27 7.69
N ARG A 106 13.86 -0.51 8.78
CA ARG A 106 12.99 -0.54 9.95
C ARG A 106 11.54 -0.18 9.60
N ALA A 107 11.35 0.85 8.78
CA ALA A 107 10.03 1.26 8.30
C ALA A 107 9.35 0.16 7.47
N ALA A 108 10.08 -0.48 6.55
CA ALA A 108 9.59 -1.61 5.76
C ALA A 108 9.24 -2.83 6.63
N ALA A 109 10.04 -3.12 7.66
CA ALA A 109 9.74 -4.19 8.61
C ALA A 109 8.46 -3.89 9.43
N ILE A 110 8.25 -2.64 9.87
CA ILE A 110 7.01 -2.23 10.54
C ILE A 110 5.81 -2.32 9.57
N GLU A 111 5.98 -1.87 8.31
CA GLU A 111 4.96 -2.01 7.27
C GLU A 111 4.55 -3.48 7.07
N SER A 112 5.54 -4.38 7.02
CA SER A 112 5.33 -5.81 6.90
C SER A 112 4.51 -6.37 8.05
N LEU A 113 4.86 -6.02 9.30
CA LEU A 113 4.10 -6.40 10.49
C LEU A 113 2.64 -5.90 10.45
N CYS A 114 2.41 -4.69 9.92
CA CYS A 114 1.07 -4.15 9.71
C CYS A 114 0.27 -4.99 8.71
N ARG A 115 0.86 -5.34 7.56
CA ARG A 115 0.23 -6.17 6.52
C ARG A 115 -0.11 -7.57 7.04
N LEU A 116 0.79 -8.13 7.85
CA LEU A 116 0.63 -9.42 8.54
C LEU A 116 -0.39 -9.39 9.70
N ASP A 117 -0.98 -8.23 9.99
CA ASP A 117 -1.91 -8.00 11.10
C ASP A 117 -1.38 -8.40 12.48
N VAL A 118 -0.07 -8.22 12.70
CA VAL A 118 0.59 -8.55 13.97
C VAL A 118 0.11 -7.61 15.08
N ASN A 119 -0.18 -8.17 16.25
CA ASN A 119 -0.51 -7.38 17.43
C ASN A 119 0.76 -6.75 18.04
N LEU A 120 0.94 -5.45 17.81
CA LEU A 120 2.09 -4.69 18.31
C LEU A 120 1.85 -4.00 19.66
N SER A 121 0.86 -4.43 20.45
CA SER A 121 0.54 -3.83 21.75
C SER A 121 1.74 -3.77 22.71
N SER A 122 2.57 -4.81 22.74
CA SER A 122 3.79 -4.85 23.56
C SER A 122 4.86 -3.84 23.13
N TYR A 123 4.72 -3.26 21.93
CA TYR A 123 5.65 -2.29 21.34
C TYR A 123 5.06 -0.88 21.27
N ALA A 124 3.87 -0.64 21.84
CA ALA A 124 3.16 0.64 21.73
C ALA A 124 4.03 1.85 22.13
N ASN A 125 4.77 1.76 23.24
CA ASN A 125 5.63 2.86 23.69
C ASN A 125 6.78 3.12 22.71
N LYS A 126 7.44 2.06 22.22
CA LYS A 126 8.49 2.19 21.21
C LYS A 126 7.95 2.84 19.93
N LEU A 127 6.76 2.45 19.48
CA LEU A 127 6.11 3.05 18.32
C LEU A 127 5.74 4.52 18.56
N ILE A 128 5.32 4.88 19.79
CA ILE A 128 5.04 6.28 20.16
C ILE A 128 6.31 7.13 20.08
N ASP A 129 7.46 6.59 20.51
CA ASP A 129 8.75 7.29 20.45
C ASP A 129 9.16 7.55 18.98
N LEU A 130 8.91 6.58 18.09
CA LEU A 130 9.21 6.70 16.66
C LEU A 130 8.35 7.74 15.93
N LEU A 131 7.27 8.24 16.53
CA LEU A 131 6.48 9.32 15.93
C LEU A 131 7.24 10.65 15.84
N SER A 132 8.37 10.76 16.55
CA SER A 132 9.26 11.94 16.54
C SER A 132 10.58 11.68 15.82
N ASP A 133 10.73 10.54 15.14
CA ASP A 133 11.93 10.22 14.36
C ASP A 133 12.15 11.20 13.20
N GLU A 134 13.37 11.42 12.75
CA GLU A 134 13.65 12.32 11.63
C GLU A 134 13.24 11.73 10.27
N TRP A 135 13.24 10.39 10.16
CA TRP A 135 12.89 9.69 8.93
C TRP A 135 11.38 9.58 8.77
N LEU A 136 10.88 10.23 7.71
CA LEU A 136 9.45 10.30 7.41
C LEU A 136 8.77 8.93 7.35
N ASP A 137 9.32 7.98 6.60
CA ASP A 137 8.71 6.66 6.45
C ASP A 137 8.73 5.86 7.77
N LEU A 138 9.74 6.05 8.62
CA LEU A 138 9.79 5.42 9.93
C LEU A 138 8.72 6.00 10.86
N ARG A 139 8.55 7.33 10.87
CA ARG A 139 7.43 7.99 11.56
C ARG A 139 6.08 7.48 11.08
N LEU A 140 5.86 7.40 9.77
CA LEU A 140 4.57 7.03 9.19
C LEU A 140 4.27 5.54 9.37
N SER A 141 5.27 4.66 9.28
CA SER A 141 5.10 3.24 9.60
C SER A 141 4.69 3.03 11.07
N ALA A 142 5.31 3.76 12.00
CA ALA A 142 4.92 3.73 13.40
C ALA A 142 3.49 4.28 13.61
N ALA A 143 3.13 5.37 12.93
CA ALA A 143 1.78 5.91 12.95
C ALA A 143 0.75 4.93 12.39
N ALA A 144 1.10 4.17 11.35
CA ALA A 144 0.30 3.10 10.76
C ALA A 144 0.02 2.00 11.79
N ALA A 145 1.06 1.44 12.39
CA ALA A 145 0.96 0.41 13.42
C ALA A 145 0.07 0.86 14.59
N LEU A 146 0.28 2.08 15.09
CA LEU A 146 -0.54 2.66 16.15
C LEU A 146 -2.00 2.85 15.70
N CYS A 147 -2.24 3.30 14.48
CA CYS A 147 -3.60 3.45 13.96
C CYS A 147 -4.32 2.10 13.83
N GLN A 148 -3.63 1.06 13.36
CA GLN A 148 -4.14 -0.31 13.28
C GLN A 148 -4.50 -0.89 14.65
N MET A 149 -3.76 -0.53 15.69
CA MET A 149 -4.06 -0.84 17.09
C MET A 149 -5.19 0.01 17.68
N GLY A 150 -5.72 0.98 16.91
CA GLY A 150 -6.78 1.87 17.36
C GLY A 150 -6.31 3.03 18.24
N ILE A 151 -5.02 3.38 18.21
CA ILE A 151 -4.46 4.52 18.93
C ILE A 151 -4.61 5.78 18.06
N ASP A 152 -5.43 6.73 18.50
CA ASP A 152 -5.82 7.89 17.69
C ASP A 152 -4.66 8.81 17.28
N LYS A 153 -3.59 8.85 18.07
CA LYS A 153 -2.39 9.62 17.74
C LYS A 153 -1.80 9.17 16.39
N GLY A 154 -1.74 7.86 16.15
CA GLY A 154 -1.24 7.30 14.88
C GLY A 154 -2.14 7.67 13.70
N CYS A 155 -3.45 7.51 13.85
CA CYS A 155 -4.39 7.85 12.78
C CYS A 155 -4.37 9.35 12.44
N LYS A 156 -4.21 10.23 13.42
CA LYS A 156 -4.09 11.68 13.19
C LYS A 156 -2.84 12.02 12.36
N ILE A 157 -1.69 11.45 12.70
CA ILE A 157 -0.44 11.70 11.95
C ILE A 157 -0.56 11.23 10.50
N LEU A 158 -1.13 10.03 10.26
CA LEU A 158 -1.38 9.57 8.90
C LEU A 158 -2.33 10.53 8.15
N LEU A 159 -3.42 10.96 8.79
CA LEU A 159 -4.35 11.90 8.15
C LEU A 159 -3.69 13.26 7.86
N GLU A 160 -2.83 13.76 8.75
CA GLU A 160 -2.07 15.00 8.54
C GLU A 160 -1.11 14.87 7.35
N SER A 161 -0.31 13.80 7.30
CA SER A 161 0.63 13.54 6.19
C SER A 161 -0.07 13.25 4.87
N LEU A 162 -1.20 12.55 4.88
CA LEU A 162 -2.05 12.34 3.70
C LEU A 162 -2.48 13.67 3.04
N PHE A 163 -2.53 14.75 3.82
CA PHE A 163 -3.00 16.05 3.40
C PHE A 163 -1.92 17.12 3.38
N SER A 164 -0.64 16.75 3.55
CA SER A 164 0.48 17.68 3.50
C SER A 164 0.65 18.31 2.12
N GLU A 165 1.41 19.39 2.00
CA GLU A 165 1.70 19.98 0.68
C GLU A 165 2.75 19.20 -0.11
N ASN A 166 3.47 18.30 0.57
CA ASN A 166 4.52 17.49 -0.03
C ASN A 166 3.92 16.20 -0.60
N LEU A 167 3.99 16.05 -1.92
CA LEU A 167 3.49 14.87 -2.62
C LEU A 167 4.11 13.56 -2.13
N GLU A 168 5.41 13.54 -1.82
CA GLU A 168 6.09 12.35 -1.32
C GLU A 168 5.46 11.88 0.01
N GLU A 169 5.22 12.82 0.92
CA GLU A 169 4.59 12.54 2.20
C GLU A 169 3.14 12.08 2.06
N GLN A 170 2.38 12.66 1.12
CA GLN A 170 1.03 12.19 0.79
C GLN A 170 1.07 10.74 0.31
N LEU A 171 1.98 10.42 -0.63
CA LEU A 171 2.10 9.08 -1.20
C LEU A 171 2.54 8.05 -0.16
N SER A 172 3.54 8.37 0.66
CA SER A 172 3.95 7.51 1.78
C SER A 172 2.78 7.27 2.72
N SER A 173 2.02 8.31 3.08
CA SER A 173 0.85 8.13 3.94
C SER A 173 -0.22 7.23 3.33
N ILE A 174 -0.47 7.31 2.01
CA ILE A 174 -1.42 6.41 1.35
C ILE A 174 -0.90 4.97 1.39
N ASN A 175 0.39 4.74 1.12
CA ASN A 175 0.99 3.40 1.18
C ASN A 175 0.78 2.76 2.56
N PHE A 176 1.01 3.52 3.63
CA PHE A 176 0.80 3.03 5.00
C PHE A 176 -0.67 2.83 5.37
N LEU A 177 -1.58 3.69 4.90
CA LEU A 177 -3.02 3.47 5.08
C LEU A 177 -3.51 2.22 4.33
N GLU A 178 -2.93 1.92 3.17
CA GLU A 178 -3.21 0.70 2.43
C GLU A 178 -2.63 -0.54 3.12
N ALA A 179 -1.44 -0.45 3.73
CA ALA A 179 -0.83 -1.53 4.50
C ALA A 179 -1.68 -1.97 5.71
N ILE A 180 -2.37 -1.04 6.38
CA ILE A 180 -3.24 -1.35 7.54
C ILE A 180 -4.68 -1.68 7.17
N SER A 181 -5.02 -1.65 5.88
CA SER A 181 -6.40 -1.79 5.38
C SER A 181 -6.99 -3.20 5.51
N ASN A 182 -6.29 -4.16 6.09
CA ASN A 182 -6.89 -5.44 6.48
C ASN A 182 -7.90 -5.26 7.63
N LYS A 183 -7.70 -4.24 8.47
CA LYS A 183 -8.66 -3.83 9.49
C LYS A 183 -9.48 -2.66 8.98
N LYS A 184 -10.80 -2.71 9.19
CA LYS A 184 -11.69 -1.58 8.93
C LYS A 184 -11.16 -0.35 9.69
N PRO A 185 -10.79 0.74 9.00
CA PRO A 185 -10.39 1.97 9.66
C PRO A 185 -11.51 2.46 10.56
N LYS A 186 -11.17 3.15 11.65
CA LYS A 186 -12.17 3.82 12.47
C LYS A 186 -13.06 4.69 11.59
N SER A 187 -14.36 4.73 11.89
CA SER A 187 -15.35 5.44 11.07
C SER A 187 -15.01 6.91 10.85
N TYR A 188 -14.37 7.57 11.82
CA TYR A 188 -13.92 8.95 11.68
C TYR A 188 -12.82 9.10 10.63
N VAL A 189 -11.90 8.13 10.48
CA VAL A 189 -10.84 8.16 9.45
C VAL A 189 -11.46 8.15 8.06
N GLN A 190 -12.45 7.28 7.84
CA GLN A 190 -13.23 7.28 6.59
C GLN A 190 -13.94 8.62 6.37
N GLY A 191 -14.49 9.21 7.44
CA GLY A 191 -15.13 10.52 7.41
C GLY A 191 -14.18 11.63 6.99
N GLU A 192 -12.98 11.67 7.53
CA GLU A 192 -11.93 12.65 7.21
C GLU A 192 -11.43 12.51 5.78
N ILE A 193 -11.18 11.27 5.31
CA ILE A 193 -10.81 11.03 3.91
C ILE A 193 -11.88 11.56 2.96
N VAL A 194 -13.17 11.28 3.23
CA VAL A 194 -14.28 11.82 2.42
C VAL A 194 -14.33 13.35 2.49
N SER A 195 -14.19 13.93 3.68
CA SER A 195 -14.16 15.39 3.86
C SER A 195 -13.03 16.04 3.08
N ARG A 196 -11.87 15.39 2.97
CA ARG A 196 -10.79 15.90 2.12
C ARG A 196 -11.11 15.75 0.65
N LEU A 197 -11.55 14.58 0.20
CA LEU A 197 -11.95 14.36 -1.19
C LEU A 197 -12.95 15.43 -1.66
N GLU A 198 -13.86 15.86 -0.79
CA GLU A 198 -14.82 16.94 -1.06
C GLU A 198 -14.21 18.34 -1.20
N LYS A 199 -13.03 18.56 -0.58
CA LYS A 199 -12.26 19.82 -0.57
C LYS A 199 -11.09 19.82 -1.56
N LEU A 200 -10.75 18.68 -2.19
CA LEU A 200 -9.71 18.63 -3.20
C LEU A 200 -10.13 19.53 -4.37
N VAL A 201 -9.31 20.54 -4.63
CA VAL A 201 -9.49 21.44 -5.77
C VAL A 201 -8.94 20.71 -7.00
N PRO A 202 -9.73 20.57 -8.09
CA PRO A 202 -9.25 19.95 -9.31
C PRO A 202 -8.00 20.66 -9.82
N ARG A 203 -6.88 19.95 -9.92
CA ARG A 203 -5.63 20.44 -10.54
C ARG A 203 -5.50 19.84 -11.93
N ASP A 204 -5.13 20.57 -12.97
CA ASP A 204 -4.94 20.01 -14.33
C ASP A 204 -3.77 19.03 -14.48
N ASP A 205 -3.26 18.49 -13.37
CA ASP A 205 -2.25 17.44 -13.35
C ASP A 205 -2.87 16.04 -13.19
N LYS A 206 -2.13 15.03 -13.64
CA LYS A 206 -2.51 13.61 -13.49
C LYS A 206 -2.44 13.14 -12.03
N ILE A 207 -1.79 13.91 -11.15
CA ILE A 207 -1.52 13.55 -9.76
C ILE A 207 -2.82 13.62 -8.95
N ASP A 208 -3.65 14.64 -9.15
CA ASP A 208 -4.96 14.75 -8.51
C ASP A 208 -5.87 13.53 -8.78
N LEU A 209 -6.02 13.12 -10.05
CA LEU A 209 -6.83 11.96 -10.40
C LEU A 209 -6.29 10.66 -9.79
N TYR A 210 -4.97 10.54 -9.69
CA TYR A 210 -4.31 9.41 -9.04
C TYR A 210 -4.59 9.36 -7.53
N LEU A 211 -4.49 10.49 -6.83
CA LEU A 211 -4.82 10.58 -5.41
C LEU A 211 -6.29 10.25 -5.17
N ARG A 212 -7.21 10.80 -5.97
CA ARG A 212 -8.65 10.48 -5.90
C ARG A 212 -8.92 9.00 -6.07
N LYS A 213 -8.26 8.35 -7.05
CA LYS A 213 -8.36 6.90 -7.27
C LYS A 213 -7.98 6.14 -6.00
N ARG A 214 -6.78 6.39 -5.46
CA ARG A 214 -6.27 5.63 -4.30
C ARG A 214 -7.13 5.82 -3.05
N LEU A 215 -7.55 7.06 -2.77
CA LEU A 215 -8.42 7.35 -1.63
C LEU A 215 -9.80 6.68 -1.74
N LEU A 216 -10.39 6.65 -2.94
CA LEU A 216 -11.67 5.96 -3.15
C LEU A 216 -11.53 4.44 -3.03
N VAL A 217 -10.45 3.87 -3.59
CA VAL A 217 -10.13 2.43 -3.44
C VAL A 217 -9.95 2.08 -1.96
N LEU A 218 -9.19 2.88 -1.21
CA LEU A 218 -9.00 2.71 0.23
C LEU A 218 -10.34 2.72 0.99
N LEU A 219 -11.23 3.66 0.68
CA LEU A 219 -12.56 3.73 1.28
C LEU A 219 -13.42 2.51 0.92
N TRP A 220 -13.35 2.05 -0.33
CA TRP A 220 -14.22 1.01 -0.84
C TRP A 220 -13.84 -0.41 -0.44
N ARG A 221 -12.66 -0.63 0.15
CA ARG A 221 -12.28 -1.88 0.83
C ARG A 221 -13.17 -2.24 2.02
N HIS A 222 -13.87 -1.25 2.56
CA HIS A 222 -14.61 -1.42 3.81
C HIS A 222 -16.07 -0.97 3.69
N PRO A 223 -16.95 -1.53 4.53
CA PRO A 223 -18.33 -1.09 4.57
C PRO A 223 -18.41 0.38 4.99
N LEU A 224 -19.06 1.19 4.16
CA LEU A 224 -19.31 2.61 4.40
C LEU A 224 -20.67 2.81 5.05
N SER A 225 -20.77 3.78 5.96
CA SER A 225 -22.07 4.19 6.49
C SER A 225 -22.94 4.80 5.39
N ARG A 226 -24.27 4.75 5.54
CA ARG A 226 -25.21 5.36 4.58
C ARG A 226 -24.90 6.84 4.30
N SER A 227 -24.48 7.56 5.34
CA SER A 227 -24.06 8.97 5.22
C SER A 227 -22.83 9.13 4.32
N LEU A 228 -21.78 8.33 4.54
CA LEU A 228 -20.57 8.37 3.70
C LEU A 228 -20.85 7.94 2.26
N GLN A 229 -21.70 6.91 2.06
CA GLN A 229 -22.12 6.52 0.71
C GLN A 229 -22.83 7.66 -0.03
N HIS A 230 -23.74 8.36 0.65
CA HIS A 230 -24.43 9.50 0.05
C HIS A 230 -23.48 10.65 -0.30
N ARG A 231 -22.51 10.95 0.59
CA ARG A 231 -21.46 11.95 0.33
C ARG A 231 -20.61 11.59 -0.89
N ILE A 232 -20.14 10.34 -0.99
CA ILE A 232 -19.37 9.87 -2.14
C ILE A 232 -20.20 9.94 -3.43
N LYS A 233 -21.47 9.54 -3.42
CA LYS A 233 -22.35 9.66 -4.61
C LYS A 233 -22.44 11.10 -5.10
N ARG A 234 -22.70 12.06 -4.20
CA ARG A 234 -22.75 13.48 -4.53
C ARG A 234 -21.41 14.02 -5.02
N LEU A 235 -20.31 13.56 -4.42
CA LEU A 235 -18.95 13.93 -4.84
C LEU A 235 -18.68 13.48 -6.28
N LEU A 236 -18.94 12.21 -6.60
CA LEU A 236 -18.73 11.66 -7.94
C LEU A 236 -19.61 12.37 -8.98
N GLN A 237 -20.88 12.66 -8.65
CA GLN A 237 -21.78 13.44 -9.50
C GLN A 237 -21.20 14.83 -9.78
N ARG A 238 -20.76 15.54 -8.74
CA ARG A 238 -20.16 16.87 -8.89
C ARG A 238 -18.91 16.83 -9.78
N TRP A 239 -18.04 15.84 -9.62
CA TRP A 239 -16.87 15.68 -10.50
C TRP A 239 -17.29 15.41 -11.95
N HIS A 240 -18.31 14.58 -12.18
CA HIS A 240 -18.85 14.34 -13.52
C HIS A 240 -19.40 15.63 -14.14
N ASP A 241 -20.22 16.38 -13.40
CA ASP A 241 -20.86 17.60 -13.88
C ASP A 241 -19.87 18.74 -14.16
N GLN A 242 -18.82 18.85 -13.35
CA GLN A 242 -17.85 19.95 -13.43
C GLN A 242 -16.65 19.66 -14.34
N GLU A 243 -16.15 18.41 -14.34
CA GLU A 243 -14.90 18.04 -15.02
C GLU A 243 -15.15 17.18 -16.27
N GLY A 244 -16.35 16.59 -16.41
CA GLY A 244 -16.80 15.85 -17.60
C GLY A 244 -15.78 14.81 -18.08
N ARG A 245 -15.25 15.03 -19.30
CA ARG A 245 -14.32 14.12 -19.97
C ARG A 245 -13.04 13.85 -19.17
N ARG A 246 -12.59 14.80 -18.35
CA ARG A 246 -11.36 14.67 -17.55
C ARG A 246 -11.46 13.54 -16.54
N CYS A 247 -12.62 13.34 -15.91
CA CYS A 247 -12.83 12.26 -14.94
C CYS A 247 -13.25 10.93 -15.58
N LYS A 248 -13.52 10.87 -16.89
CA LYS A 248 -14.00 9.64 -17.56
C LYS A 248 -13.02 8.47 -17.40
N GLY A 249 -11.73 8.73 -17.55
CA GLY A 249 -10.68 7.73 -17.30
C GLY A 249 -10.64 7.24 -15.86
N LEU A 250 -10.80 8.15 -14.89
CA LEU A 250 -10.91 7.79 -13.47
C LEU A 250 -12.14 6.90 -13.22
N PHE A 251 -13.31 7.26 -13.76
CA PHE A 251 -14.53 6.47 -13.58
C PHE A 251 -14.44 5.08 -14.20
N LEU A 252 -13.80 4.94 -15.36
CA LEU A 252 -13.51 3.62 -15.94
C LEU A 252 -12.67 2.76 -15.00
N ILE A 253 -11.58 3.31 -14.45
CA ILE A 253 -10.70 2.60 -13.50
C ILE A 253 -11.45 2.21 -12.22
N LEU A 254 -12.27 3.12 -11.68
CA LEU A 254 -13.06 2.88 -10.48
C LEU A 254 -14.16 1.84 -10.72
N TYR A 255 -14.79 1.86 -11.89
CA TYR A 255 -15.78 0.86 -12.30
C TYR A 255 -15.16 -0.53 -12.35
N ALA A 256 -13.99 -0.66 -12.98
CA ALA A 256 -13.24 -1.91 -13.07
C ALA A 256 -12.84 -2.46 -11.70
N HIS A 257 -12.37 -1.59 -10.82
CA HIS A 257 -12.06 -1.96 -9.45
C HIS A 257 -13.31 -2.49 -8.73
N LEU A 258 -14.45 -1.78 -8.81
CA LEU A 258 -15.70 -2.20 -8.17
C LEU A 258 -16.28 -3.49 -8.76
N SER A 259 -16.14 -3.71 -10.07
CA SER A 259 -16.64 -4.90 -10.75
C SER A 259 -15.76 -6.12 -10.52
N GLY A 260 -14.49 -5.91 -10.14
CA GLY A 260 -13.50 -6.97 -10.04
C GLY A 260 -13.06 -7.52 -11.40
N GLN A 261 -13.44 -6.87 -12.50
CA GLN A 261 -13.06 -7.29 -13.85
C GLN A 261 -11.94 -6.38 -14.38
N PRO A 262 -10.89 -6.95 -15.00
CA PRO A 262 -9.84 -6.16 -15.62
C PRO A 262 -10.42 -5.35 -16.79
N LEU A 263 -9.92 -4.13 -16.98
CA LEU A 263 -10.27 -3.33 -18.17
C LEU A 263 -9.47 -3.87 -19.35
N SER A 264 -10.17 -4.30 -20.41
CA SER A 264 -9.55 -4.44 -21.72
C SER A 264 -9.53 -3.06 -22.39
N TRP A 265 -8.34 -2.50 -22.57
CA TRP A 265 -8.15 -1.31 -23.39
C TRP A 265 -7.74 -1.71 -24.82
N GLN A 266 -8.05 -0.86 -25.80
CA GLN A 266 -7.73 -1.13 -27.21
C GLN A 266 -6.24 -1.49 -27.37
N GLY A 267 -5.95 -2.67 -27.93
CA GLY A 267 -4.59 -3.21 -28.03
C GLY A 267 -4.27 -4.36 -27.07
N GLY A 268 -5.24 -4.87 -26.31
CA GLY A 268 -5.08 -6.09 -25.50
C GLY A 268 -4.43 -5.88 -24.12
N TYR A 269 -4.16 -4.62 -23.73
CA TYR A 269 -3.71 -4.30 -22.38
C TYR A 269 -4.83 -4.55 -21.38
N LEU A 270 -4.59 -5.47 -20.45
CA LEU A 270 -5.42 -5.69 -19.27
C LEU A 270 -4.90 -4.80 -18.14
N LEU A 271 -5.70 -3.82 -17.68
CA LEU A 271 -5.40 -3.20 -16.39
C LEU A 271 -5.80 -4.20 -15.30
N PRO A 272 -4.85 -4.70 -14.48
CA PRO A 272 -5.16 -5.66 -13.45
C PRO A 272 -6.17 -5.07 -12.46
N SER A 273 -7.06 -5.92 -11.95
CA SER A 273 -7.87 -5.56 -10.78
C SER A 273 -6.92 -5.21 -9.63
N SER A 274 -7.29 -4.21 -8.82
CA SER A 274 -6.51 -3.86 -7.63
C SER A 274 -6.25 -5.11 -6.79
N GLN A 275 -5.04 -5.26 -6.24
CA GLN A 275 -4.69 -6.34 -5.31
C GLN A 275 -5.67 -6.45 -4.13
N TYR A 276 -6.38 -5.36 -3.84
CA TYR A 276 -7.30 -5.27 -2.74
C TYR A 276 -8.73 -5.16 -3.26
N PRO A 277 -9.57 -6.18 -3.07
CA PRO A 277 -10.93 -6.17 -3.60
C PRO A 277 -11.81 -5.15 -2.88
N PRO A 278 -12.82 -4.58 -3.56
CA PRO A 278 -13.83 -3.74 -2.92
C PRO A 278 -14.74 -4.57 -2.02
N HIS A 279 -15.24 -3.97 -0.95
CA HIS A 279 -16.31 -4.53 -0.16
C HIS A 279 -17.62 -4.58 -0.96
N GLU A 280 -18.36 -5.67 -0.85
CA GLU A 280 -19.57 -5.95 -1.63
C GLU A 280 -20.60 -4.82 -1.56
N GLN A 281 -20.81 -4.23 -0.37
CA GLN A 281 -21.71 -3.10 -0.14
C GLN A 281 -21.44 -1.90 -1.06
N ASN A 282 -20.19 -1.68 -1.48
CA ASN A 282 -19.79 -0.54 -2.29
C ASN A 282 -19.99 -0.78 -3.80
N ARG A 283 -20.31 -2.02 -4.21
CA ARG A 283 -20.70 -2.34 -5.59
C ARG A 283 -22.00 -1.67 -6.03
N ASN A 284 -22.78 -1.15 -5.09
CA ASN A 284 -23.97 -0.33 -5.38
C ASN A 284 -23.64 0.98 -6.13
N LEU A 285 -22.35 1.38 -6.21
CA LEU A 285 -21.88 2.52 -6.99
C LEU A 285 -21.64 2.18 -8.47
N LEU A 286 -21.65 0.91 -8.86
CA LEU A 286 -21.41 0.48 -10.25
C LEU A 286 -22.39 1.11 -11.25
N ILE A 287 -23.68 1.14 -10.90
CA ILE A 287 -24.73 1.72 -11.76
C ILE A 287 -24.46 3.21 -12.00
N LEU A 288 -24.04 3.93 -10.95
CA LEU A 288 -23.73 5.35 -11.05
C LEU A 288 -22.53 5.60 -11.96
N LEU A 289 -21.43 4.86 -11.76
CA LEU A 289 -20.24 4.99 -12.58
C LEU A 289 -20.49 4.60 -14.04
N LYS A 290 -21.28 3.55 -14.28
CA LYS A 290 -21.66 3.12 -15.63
C LYS A 290 -22.35 4.26 -16.38
N ASN A 291 -23.32 4.93 -15.75
CA ASN A 291 -24.00 6.08 -16.34
C ASN A 291 -22.99 7.19 -16.69
N PHE A 292 -22.05 7.53 -15.80
CA PHE A 292 -21.04 8.57 -16.10
C PHE A 292 -20.08 8.23 -17.24
N ILE A 293 -19.92 6.94 -17.57
CA ILE A 293 -19.03 6.47 -18.64
C ILE A 293 -19.76 6.43 -19.99
N GLU A 294 -21.05 6.09 -19.99
CA GLU A 294 -21.86 5.96 -21.21
C GLU A 294 -22.27 7.32 -21.82
N TYR A 295 -22.36 8.37 -20.99
CA TYR A 295 -22.55 9.76 -21.41
C TYR A 295 -21.22 10.52 -21.58
#